data_AF-A0A1M5LS53-F1
#
_entry.id   AF-A0A1M5LS53-F1
#
_cell.length_a   1.000
_cell.length_b   1.000
_cell.length_c   1.000
_cell.angle_alpha   90.00
_cell.angle_beta   90.00
_cell.angle_gamma   90.00
#
_symmetry.space_group_name_H-M   'P 1'
#
loop_
_entity.id
_entity.type
_entity.pdbx_description
1 polymer ?
#
loop_
_entity_poly.entity_id
_entity_poly.type
_entity_poly.pdbx_seq_one_letter_code
_entity_poly.pdbx_strand_id
1 'polypeptide(L)' 'MNSPQRYRPFSGGYVSEMDQFLSKLLRERPDIVEDRQRGWYIWWDHRVDLDELDKQHKDEIPAKPYQYD' A
#
# COMPACT_ATOMS: atom_id res chain seq x y z
N MET A 1 9.74 -0.15 33.38
CA MET A 1 9.98 0.98 32.45
C MET A 1 8.63 1.44 31.94
N ASN A 2 8.18 2.63 32.32
CA ASN A 2 6.85 3.16 32.00
C ASN A 2 7.02 4.17 30.86
N SER A 3 6.54 3.85 29.66
CA SER A 3 6.69 4.73 28.48
C SER A 3 5.86 6.00 28.68
N PRO A 4 6.41 7.21 28.44
CA PRO A 4 5.65 8.44 28.62
C PRO A 4 4.56 8.55 27.55
N GLN A 5 3.29 8.49 28.00
CA GLN A 5 2.12 8.74 27.17
C GLN A 5 2.19 10.17 26.61
N ARG A 6 2.46 10.31 25.30
CA ARG A 6 2.49 11.60 24.62
C ARG A 6 1.05 12.12 24.48
N TYR A 7 0.76 13.24 25.13
CA TYR A 7 -0.50 13.96 24.99
C TYR A 7 -0.66 14.48 23.55
N ARG A 8 -1.63 13.96 22.80
CA ARG A 8 -2.07 14.51 21.51
C ARG A 8 -3.32 15.37 21.77
N PRO A 9 -3.32 16.67 21.45
CA PRO A 9 -4.45 17.57 21.71
C PRO A 9 -5.68 17.32 20.82
N PHE A 10 -5.70 16.23 20.05
CA PHE A 10 -6.80 15.84 19.18
C PHE A 10 -7.09 14.35 19.35
N SER A 11 -7.58 13.96 20.52
CA SER A 11 -7.82 12.54 20.86
C SER A 11 -9.27 12.09 20.67
N GLY A 12 -10.15 12.91 20.06
CA GLY A 12 -11.59 12.64 20.02
C GLY A 12 -12.32 13.07 18.73
N GLY A 13 -11.62 13.12 17.60
CA GLY A 13 -12.27 13.32 16.29
C GLY A 13 -13.06 12.09 15.82
N TYR A 14 -13.91 12.25 14.80
CA TYR A 14 -14.56 11.12 14.14
C TYR A 14 -13.51 10.13 13.62
N VAL A 15 -13.66 8.86 13.98
CA VAL A 15 -12.88 7.74 13.44
C VAL A 15 -13.82 6.90 12.61
N SER A 16 -13.49 6.70 11.33
CA SER A 16 -14.30 5.91 10.42
C SER A 16 -14.44 4.46 10.92
N GLU A 17 -15.54 3.80 10.58
CA GLU A 17 -15.71 2.38 10.89
C GLU A 17 -14.59 1.52 10.27
N MET A 18 -14.10 1.95 9.10
CA MET A 18 -12.99 1.30 8.40
C MET A 18 -11.66 1.43 9.16
N ASP A 19 -11.37 2.60 9.73
CA ASP A 19 -10.18 2.80 10.58
C ASP A 19 -10.24 1.92 11.82
N GLN A 20 -11.41 1.83 12.47
CA GLN A 20 -11.60 0.98 13.63
C GLN A 20 -11.41 -0.49 13.27
N PHE A 21 -11.96 -0.92 12.14
CA PHE A 21 -11.81 -2.28 11.61
C PHE A 21 -10.34 -2.61 11.32
N LEU A 22 -9.64 -1.77 10.55
CA LEU A 22 -8.23 -1.99 10.21
C LEU A 22 -7.34 -1.99 11.45
N SER A 23 -7.61 -1.11 12.41
CA SER A 23 -6.89 -1.06 13.68
C SER A 23 -7.06 -2.35 14.48
N LYS A 24 -8.27 -2.92 14.50
CA LYS A 24 -8.56 -4.19 15.16
C LYS A 24 -7.86 -5.35 14.43
N LEU A 25 -7.98 -5.40 13.10
CA LEU A 25 -7.35 -6.43 12.27
C LEU A 25 -5.83 -6.48 12.50
N LEU A 26 -5.15 -5.32 12.51
CA LEU A 26 -3.70 -5.27 12.71
C LEU A 26 -3.27 -5.65 14.13
N ARG A 27 -4.15 -5.47 15.13
CA ARG A 27 -3.89 -5.91 16.50
C ARG A 27 -4.04 -7.43 16.63
N GLU A 28 -5.03 -8.02 15.97
CA GLU A 28 -5.30 -9.46 16.03
C GLU A 28 -4.34 -10.28 15.16
N ARG A 29 -3.83 -9.68 14.07
CA ARG A 29 -2.99 -10.34 13.06
C ARG A 29 -1.72 -9.53 12.77
N PRO A 30 -0.75 -9.53 13.70
CA PRO A 30 0.51 -8.81 13.50
C PRO A 30 1.36 -9.39 12.34
N ASP A 31 1.14 -10.65 11.98
CA ASP A 31 1.76 -11.35 10.85
C ASP A 31 1.54 -10.63 9.50
N ILE A 32 0.38 -10.00 9.32
CA ILE A 32 0.02 -9.26 8.10
C ILE A 32 0.96 -8.09 7.83
N VAL A 33 1.63 -7.55 8.85
CA VAL A 33 2.57 -6.43 8.69
C VAL A 33 3.82 -6.88 7.92
N GLU A 34 4.35 -8.06 8.23
CA GLU A 34 5.51 -8.61 7.52
C GLU A 34 5.15 -8.97 6.08
N ASP A 35 4.02 -9.62 5.86
CA ASP A 35 3.56 -9.99 4.52
C ASP A 35 3.27 -8.75 3.66
N ARG A 36 2.70 -7.70 4.25
CA ARG A 36 2.52 -6.41 3.59
C ARG A 36 3.85 -5.80 3.16
N GLN A 37 4.84 -5.82 4.05
CA GLN A 37 6.16 -5.28 3.74
C GLN A 37 6.85 -6.09 2.64
N ARG A 38 6.77 -7.42 2.68
CA ARG A 38 7.28 -8.31 1.63
C ARG A 38 6.61 -8.03 0.28
N GLY A 39 5.28 -7.94 0.26
CA GLY A 39 4.52 -7.60 -0.94
C GLY A 39 4.89 -6.23 -1.51
N TRP A 40 5.15 -5.25 -0.63
CA TRP A 40 5.63 -3.93 -1.04
C TRP A 40 6.94 -4.03 -1.82
N TYR A 41 7.96 -4.73 -1.29
CA TYR A 41 9.25 -4.86 -1.97
C TYR A 41 9.14 -5.62 -3.30
N ILE A 42 8.27 -6.64 -3.38
CA ILE A 42 8.05 -7.40 -4.61
C ILE A 42 7.52 -6.50 -5.73
N TRP A 43 6.62 -5.57 -5.44
CA TRP A 43 5.97 -4.79 -6.49
C TRP A 43 6.57 -3.39 -6.69
N TRP A 44 6.94 -2.70 -5.62
CA TRP A 44 7.45 -1.32 -5.72
C TRP A 44 8.97 -1.23 -5.88
N ASP A 45 9.72 -2.21 -5.39
CA ASP A 45 11.20 -2.20 -5.41
C ASP A 45 11.78 -3.25 -6.36
N HIS A 46 10.96 -3.78 -7.27
CA HIS A 46 11.46 -4.73 -8.26
C HIS A 46 12.40 -4.01 -9.24
N ARG A 47 13.52 -4.66 -9.53
CA ARG A 47 14.47 -4.15 -10.51
C ARG A 47 13.86 -4.34 -11.89
N VAL A 48 13.65 -3.23 -12.58
CA VAL A 48 13.25 -3.22 -13.99
C VAL A 48 14.50 -3.13 -14.84
N ASP A 49 14.65 -4.02 -15.81
CA ASP A 49 15.63 -3.84 -16.88
C ASP A 49 15.10 -2.77 -17.84
N LEU A 50 15.76 -1.62 -17.84
CA LEU A 50 15.32 -0.45 -18.62
C LEU A 50 15.44 -0.68 -20.13
N ASP A 51 16.40 -1.50 -20.58
CA ASP A 51 16.56 -1.81 -22.00
C ASP A 51 15.43 -2.73 -22.49
N GLU A 52 14.99 -3.65 -21.65
CA GLU A 52 13.87 -4.53 -21.95
C GLU A 52 12.53 -3.78 -21.85
N LEU A 53 12.38 -2.87 -20.89
CA LEU A 53 11.21 -2.00 -20.77
C LEU A 53 11.06 -1.08 -21.99
N ASP A 54 12.16 -0.52 -22.49
CA ASP A 54 12.14 0.34 -23.69
C ASP A 54 11.72 -0.42 -24.95
N LYS A 55 12.15 -1.68 -25.12
CA LYS A 55 11.66 -2.55 -26.20
C LYS A 55 10.16 -2.81 -26.07
N GLN A 56 9.69 -3.13 -24.87
CA GLN A 56 8.27 -3.38 -24.61
C GLN A 56 7.42 -2.15 -24.95
N HIS A 57 7.89 -0.94 -24.61
CA HIS A 57 7.22 0.31 -25.00
C HIS A 57 7.22 0.56 -26.51
N LYS A 58 8.29 0.18 -27.22
CA LYS A 58 8.35 0.29 -28.70
C LYS A 58 7.39 -0.65 -29.41
N ASP A 59 7.14 -1.81 -28.82
CA ASP A 59 6.20 -2.81 -29.33
C ASP A 59 4.76 -2.59 -28.82
N GLU A 60 4.53 -1.60 -27.96
CA GLU A 60 3.24 -1.30 -27.37
C GLU A 60 2.28 -0.67 -28.40
N ILE A 61 1.14 -1.33 -28.62
CA ILE A 61 0.08 -0.80 -29.48
C ILE A 61 -0.80 0.14 -28.64
N PRO A 62 -1.02 1.40 -29.04
CA PRO A 62 -1.84 2.33 -28.28
C PRO A 62 -3.28 1.81 -28.16
N ALA A 63 -3.66 1.42 -26.95
CA ALA A 63 -5.03 1.06 -26.63
C ALA A 63 -5.92 2.31 -26.62
N LYS A 64 -7.13 2.20 -27.18
CA LYS A 64 -8.12 3.28 -27.08
C LYS A 64 -8.48 3.47 -25.60
N PRO A 65 -8.50 4.72 -25.08
CA PRO A 65 -8.71 4.99 -23.66
C PRO A 65 -10.09 4.54 -23.16
N TYR A 66 -11.06 4.45 -24.07
CA TYR A 66 -12.40 3.90 -23.81
C TYR A 66 -12.88 3.11 -25.02
N GLN A 67 -13.42 1.92 -24.78
CA GLN A 67 -14.19 1.16 -25.76
C GLN A 67 -15.66 1.45 -25.48
N TYR A 68 -16.38 1.93 -26.49
CA TYR A 68 -17.84 1.98 -26.46
C TYR A 68 -18.35 0.81 -27.31
N ASP A 69 -19.34 0.09 -26.78
CA ASP A 69 -20.14 -0.88 -27.54
C ASP A 69 -21.13 -0.16 -28.47
#